data_AF-A0A920QLJ0-F1
#
_entry.id   AF-A0A920QLJ0-F1
#
_cell.length_a   1.000
_cell.length_b   1.000
_cell.length_c   1.000
_cell.angle_alpha   90.00
_cell.angle_beta   90.00
_cell.angle_gamma   90.00
#
_symmetry.space_group_name_H-M   'P 1'
#
loop_
_entity.id
_entity.type
_entity.pdbx_description
1 polymer ?
#
loop_
_entity_poly.entity_id
_entity_poly.type
_entity_poly.pdbx_seq_one_letter_code
_entity_poly.pdbx_strand_id
1 'polypeptide(L)' 'MVYLQGTADILVGPGNRFVAEAKKILYGRVGIDLFAGPTEIAIIADETADPKLCLLTLWDRLSMDLILQPG' A
#
# COMPACT_ATOMS: atom_id res chain seq x y z
N MET A 1 -24.30 8.18 -5.97
CA MET A 1 -23.08 8.96 -6.27
C MET A 1 -23.07 10.18 -5.37
N VAL A 2 -22.25 10.19 -4.32
CA VAL A 2 -22.08 11.36 -3.45
C VAL A 2 -20.79 12.05 -3.91
N TYR A 3 -20.92 13.22 -4.55
CA TYR A 3 -19.78 14.10 -4.76
C TYR A 3 -19.61 14.94 -3.49
N LEU A 4 -18.61 14.61 -2.69
CA LEU A 4 -18.16 15.48 -1.60
C LEU A 4 -17.43 16.68 -2.24
N GLN A 5 -18.17 17.74 -2.53
CA GLN A 5 -17.58 19.04 -2.83
C GLN A 5 -17.28 19.76 -1.51
N GLY A 6 -16.10 19.51 -0.97
CA GLY A 6 -15.57 20.15 0.23
C GLY A 6 -14.05 19.97 0.29
N THR A 7 -13.35 20.90 0.93
CA THR A 7 -11.91 20.76 1.19
C THR A 7 -11.67 19.58 2.11
N ALA A 8 -10.84 18.62 1.72
CA ALA A 8 -10.49 17.48 2.54
C ALA A 8 -9.37 17.83 3.52
N ASP A 9 -9.57 17.54 4.81
CA ASP A 9 -8.56 17.80 5.85
C ASP A 9 -7.46 16.73 5.90
N ILE A 10 -7.75 15.54 5.35
CA ILE A 10 -6.85 14.38 5.33
C ILE A 10 -6.85 13.72 3.95
N LEU A 11 -5.65 13.41 3.44
CA LEU A 11 -5.44 12.72 2.17
C LEU A 11 -4.92 11.29 2.40
N VAL A 12 -5.77 10.28 2.14
CA VAL A 12 -5.49 8.85 2.35
C VAL A 12 -5.37 8.06 1.04
N GLY A 13 -4.57 7.00 1.06
CA GLY A 13 -4.60 5.94 0.03
C GLY A 13 -3.31 5.85 -0.81
N PRO A 14 -2.93 4.65 -1.25
CA PRO A 14 -1.72 4.44 -2.04
C PRO A 14 -1.86 5.10 -3.42
N GLY A 15 -0.72 5.47 -4.01
CA GLY A 15 -0.70 6.04 -5.35
C GLY A 15 0.68 5.96 -5.97
N ASN A 16 0.75 6.21 -7.27
CA ASN A 16 2.01 6.20 -8.01
C ASN A 16 2.97 7.30 -7.53
N ARG A 17 4.17 7.36 -8.11
CA ARG A 17 5.21 8.34 -7.76
C ARG A 17 4.70 9.79 -7.76
N PHE A 18 3.81 10.15 -8.68
CA PHE A 18 3.24 11.50 -8.76
C PHE A 18 2.32 11.79 -7.57
N VAL A 19 1.49 10.84 -7.16
CA VAL A 19 0.62 10.96 -5.97
C VAL A 19 1.47 11.05 -4.70
N ALA A 20 2.57 10.28 -4.62
CA ALA A 20 3.50 10.35 -3.49
C ALA A 20 4.20 11.71 -3.38
N GLU A 21 4.67 12.29 -4.51
CA GLU A 21 5.27 13.62 -4.52
C GLU A 21 4.24 14.73 -4.22
N ALA A 22 3.01 14.61 -4.73
CA ALA A 22 1.93 15.53 -4.37
C ALA A 22 1.62 15.49 -2.86
N LYS A 23 1.59 14.29 -2.25
CA LYS A 23 1.47 14.13 -0.80
C LYS A 23 2.64 14.79 -0.04
N LYS A 24 3.88 14.71 -0.54
CA LYS A 24 5.05 15.39 0.05
C LYS A 24 4.89 16.90 0.05
N ILE A 25 4.45 17.49 -1.06
CA ILE A 25 4.28 18.94 -1.20
C ILE A 25 3.18 19.46 -0.26
N LEU A 26 2.15 18.65 -0.02
CA LEU A 26 1.01 18.98 0.83
C LEU A 26 1.24 18.69 2.32
N TYR A 27 2.35 18.02 2.67
CA TYR A 27 2.70 17.71 4.05
C TYR A 27 2.77 18.99 4.90
N GLY A 28 2.08 18.99 6.04
CA GLY A 28 1.99 20.15 6.94
C GLY A 28 0.86 21.14 6.64
N ARG A 29 0.17 21.03 5.49
CA ARG A 29 -1.06 21.80 5.19
C ARG A 29 -2.34 20.97 5.39
N VAL A 30 -2.25 19.67 5.14
CA VAL A 30 -3.32 18.68 5.36
C VAL A 30 -2.70 17.42 5.97
N GLY A 31 -3.50 16.63 6.70
CA GLY A 31 -3.04 15.34 7.20
C GLY A 31 -2.75 14.38 6.04
N ILE A 32 -1.63 13.67 6.07
CA ILE A 32 -1.33 12.56 5.15
C ILE A 32 -1.14 11.29 5.99
N ASP A 33 -1.50 10.12 5.46
CA ASP A 33 -1.38 8.86 6.21
C ASP A 33 0.10 8.50 6.50
N LEU A 34 0.79 7.93 5.52
CA LEU A 34 2.15 7.40 5.54
C LEU A 34 2.69 7.59 4.12
N PHE A 35 4.01 7.76 3.99
CA PHE A 35 4.63 7.57 2.69
C PHE A 35 4.43 6.11 2.31
N ALA A 36 3.88 5.85 1.12
CA ALA A 36 3.76 4.51 0.58
C ALA A 36 5.18 3.93 0.44
N GLY A 37 5.62 3.18 1.44
CA GLY A 37 6.79 2.32 1.35
C GLY A 37 6.43 1.03 0.61
N PRO A 38 7.43 0.27 0.14
CA PRO A 38 7.17 -1.09 -0.31
C PRO A 38 6.50 -1.85 0.84
N THR A 39 5.39 -2.52 0.56
CA THR A 39 4.69 -3.30 1.58
C THR A 39 5.56 -4.49 1.96
N GLU A 40 6.10 -4.56 3.17
CA GLU A 40 6.85 -5.72 3.65
C GLU A 40 5.88 -6.73 4.28
N ILE A 41 5.99 -8.02 3.93
CA ILE A 41 5.20 -9.10 4.52
C ILE A 41 6.12 -10.03 5.32
N ALA A 42 5.71 -10.41 6.53
CA ALA A 42 6.41 -11.37 7.37
C ALA A 42 5.42 -12.44 7.84
N ILE A 43 5.82 -13.71 7.78
CA ILE A 43 5.02 -14.85 8.22
C ILE A 43 5.72 -15.48 9.42
N ILE A 44 4.99 -15.63 10.52
CA ILE A 44 5.42 -16.41 11.69
C ILE A 44 4.56 -17.67 11.72
N ALA A 45 5.18 -18.83 11.55
CA ALA A 45 4.51 -20.12 11.46
C ALA A 45 5.16 -21.11 12.44
N ASP A 46 4.33 -21.88 13.14
CA ASP A 46 4.76 -22.98 13.98
C ASP A 46 4.61 -24.33 13.26
N GLU A 47 4.92 -25.43 13.94
CA GLU A 47 4.84 -26.79 13.41
C GLU A 47 3.43 -27.27 13.00
N THR A 48 2.38 -26.54 13.39
CA THR A 48 0.99 -26.85 13.04
C THR A 48 0.50 -26.09 11.80
N ALA A 49 1.27 -25.10 11.34
CA ALA A 49 0.90 -24.27 10.21
C ALA A 49 0.93 -25.05 8.88
N ASP A 50 -0.08 -24.84 8.03
CA ASP A 50 -0.11 -25.41 6.68
C ASP A 50 0.91 -24.71 5.76
N PRO A 51 1.95 -25.40 5.29
CA PRO A 51 2.96 -24.80 4.43
C PRO A 51 2.40 -24.25 3.12
N LYS A 52 1.31 -24.82 2.59
CA LYS A 52 0.68 -24.34 1.35
C LYS A 52 0.06 -22.97 1.53
N LEU A 53 -0.55 -22.71 2.68
CA LEU A 53 -1.13 -21.39 2.98
C LEU A 53 -0.03 -20.35 3.13
N CYS A 54 1.05 -20.66 3.86
CA CYS A 54 2.20 -19.75 3.98
C CYS A 54 2.81 -19.42 2.61
N LEU A 55 2.96 -20.43 1.74
CA LEU A 55 3.46 -20.23 0.39
C LEU A 55 2.50 -19.38 -0.47
N LEU A 56 1.20 -19.63 -0.38
CA LEU A 56 0.20 -18.86 -1.11
C LEU A 56 0.20 -17.38 -0.69
N THR A 57 0.31 -17.10 0.61
CA THR A 57 0.43 -15.74 1.14
C THR A 57 1.70 -15.03 0.64
N LEU A 58 2.84 -15.73 0.61
CA LEU A 58 4.07 -15.16 0.06
C LEU A 58 3.97 -14.97 -1.47
N TRP A 59 3.38 -15.92 -2.18
CA TRP A 59 3.20 -15.87 -3.63
C TRP A 59 2.32 -14.70 -4.05
N ASP A 60 1.21 -14.46 -3.35
CA ASP A 60 0.34 -13.32 -3.57
C ASP A 60 1.14 -12.01 -3.52
N ARG A 61 1.97 -11.83 -2.49
CA ARG A 61 2.86 -10.67 -2.37
C ARG A 61 3.84 -10.54 -3.54
N LEU A 62 4.56 -11.62 -3.87
CA LEU A 62 5.53 -11.62 -4.96
C LEU A 62 4.88 -11.32 -6.31
N SER A 63 3.66 -11.82 -6.52
CA SER A 63 2.89 -11.59 -7.75
C SER A 63 2.43 -10.14 -7.89
N MET A 64 2.14 -9.45 -6.80
CA MET A 64 1.85 -8.01 -6.83
C MET A 64 3.06 -7.19 -7.28
N ASP A 65 4.27 -7.53 -6.83
CA ASP A 65 5.51 -6.85 -7.28
C ASP A 65 5.82 -7.14 -8.75
N LEU A 66 5.51 -8.35 -9.23
CA LEU A 66 5.67 -8.74 -10.63
C LEU A 66 4.70 -7.98 -11.57
N ILE A 67 3.48 -7.69 -11.10
CA ILE A 67 2.49 -6.89 -11.86
C ILE A 67 2.90 -5.41 -11.95
N LEU A 68 3.66 -4.90 -10.95
CA LEU A 68 4.07 -3.50 -10.88
C LEU A 68 5.41 -3.20 -11.59
N GLN A 69 6.11 -4.22 -12.09
CA GLN A 69 7.26 -4.05 -12.98
C GLN A 69 6.95 -4.61 -14.38
N PRO A 70 6.22 -3.85 -15.22
CA PRO A 70 6.22 -4.16 -16.64
C PRO A 70 7.63 -3.91 -17.18
N GLY A 71 8.12 -4.86 -17.98
CA GLY A 71 9.12 -4.55 -19.00
C GLY A 71 8.57 -3.53 -19.99
#